data_AF-A0A256XID5-F1
#
_entry.id   AF-A0A256XID5-F1
#
_cell.length_a   1.000
_cell.length_b   1.000
_cell.length_c   1.000
_cell.angle_alpha   90.00
_cell.angle_beta   90.00
_cell.angle_gamma   90.00
#
_symmetry.space_group_name_H-M   'P 1'
#
loop_
_entity.id
_entity.type
_entity.pdbx_description
1 polymer ?
#
loop_
_entity_poly.entity_id
_entity_poly.type
_entity_poly.pdbx_seq_one_letter_code
_entity_poly.pdbx_strand_id
1 'polypeptide(L)'
;MSSRISDKKELFVFLCLVITFTILYVIGLLLPKPEISISVLLVLSAGFFAYSTLVTYKFYTGLLSKMYKMLLLASLSIFFIEASFLTGHILLVPLEVIAIILIPVNIIFAFSLLMYFKYTFEFWISPLDNTKVFYQIVIGCSILAVIILFSGLTLGLKFFAIRYALFFVYSFSILLMIYYLVKKIKGGRMGASWRFLLAAISLYALRNILYTIAFLLNNQSFLNTTEILSMYSYLHAGYGILKQKF
;
A
#
# COMPACT_ATOMS: atom_id res chain seq x y z
N MET A 1 19.38 2.76 28.27
CA MET A 1 19.14 4.20 27.99
C MET A 1 19.46 4.59 26.54
N SER A 2 20.45 3.99 25.87
CA SER A 2 20.79 4.32 24.46
C SER A 2 19.73 3.89 23.43
N SER A 3 19.01 2.78 23.63
CA SER A 3 17.96 2.31 22.70
C SER A 3 16.80 3.30 22.56
N ARG A 4 16.30 3.86 23.67
CA ARG A 4 15.22 4.89 23.65
C ARG A 4 15.64 6.19 22.96
N ILE A 5 16.93 6.53 22.97
CA ILE A 5 17.44 7.73 22.29
C ILE A 5 17.53 7.49 20.77
N SER A 6 17.92 6.28 20.34
CA SER A 6 17.88 5.87 18.92
C SER A 6 16.46 5.91 18.36
N ASP A 7 15.50 5.31 19.08
CA ASP A 7 14.10 5.26 18.63
C ASP A 7 13.48 6.65 18.45
N LYS A 8 13.83 7.61 19.33
CA LYS A 8 13.38 9.01 19.21
C LYS A 8 14.00 9.72 18.00
N LYS A 9 15.28 9.48 17.71
CA LYS A 9 15.97 10.08 16.54
C LYS A 9 15.40 9.53 15.23
N GLU A 10 15.16 8.22 15.16
CA GLU A 10 14.55 7.59 13.98
C GLU A 10 13.14 8.11 13.71
N LEU A 11 12.32 8.26 14.76
CA LEU A 11 10.99 8.85 14.64
C LEU A 11 11.05 10.31 14.20
N PHE A 12 11.99 11.09 14.74
CA PHE A 12 12.20 12.48 14.33
C PHE A 12 12.56 12.58 12.85
N VAL A 13 13.50 11.76 12.36
CA VAL A 13 13.88 11.72 10.94
C VAL A 13 12.69 11.34 10.06
N PHE A 14 11.89 10.34 10.48
CA PHE A 14 10.66 9.98 9.76
C PHE A 14 9.67 11.14 9.69
N LEU A 15 9.44 11.86 10.80
CA LEU A 15 8.57 13.04 10.82
C LEU A 15 9.08 14.16 9.91
N CYS A 16 10.38 14.45 9.93
CA CYS A 16 11.00 15.42 9.02
C CYS A 16 10.79 15.02 7.55
N LEU A 17 10.91 13.74 7.23
CA LEU A 17 10.68 13.23 5.88
C LEU A 17 9.21 13.41 5.47
N VAL A 18 8.26 13.06 6.34
CA VAL A 18 6.82 13.29 6.08
C VAL A 18 6.55 14.76 5.82
N ILE A 19 7.01 15.66 6.68
CA ILE A 19 6.84 17.12 6.54
C ILE A 19 7.43 17.62 5.22
N THR A 20 8.64 17.16 4.87
CA THR A 20 9.31 17.56 3.63
C THR A 20 8.49 17.14 2.41
N PHE A 21 8.01 15.89 2.40
CA PHE A 21 7.14 15.39 1.33
C PHE A 21 5.80 16.14 1.29
N THR A 22 5.23 16.55 2.43
CA THR A 22 4.04 17.41 2.47
C THR A 22 4.28 18.74 1.77
N ILE A 23 5.38 19.43 2.12
CA ILE A 23 5.72 20.73 1.55
C ILE A 23 5.93 20.60 0.04
N LEU A 24 6.70 19.61 -0.40
CA LEU A 24 6.93 19.34 -1.83
C LEU A 24 5.63 19.02 -2.56
N TYR A 25 4.72 18.29 -1.93
CA TYR A 25 3.42 17.98 -2.50
C TYR A 25 2.54 19.22 -2.67
N VAL A 26 2.48 20.10 -1.66
CA VAL A 26 1.75 21.37 -1.74
C VAL A 26 2.33 22.27 -2.83
N ILE A 27 3.66 22.37 -2.93
CA ILE A 27 4.32 23.10 -4.02
C ILE A 27 3.97 22.45 -5.38
N GLY A 28 4.02 21.13 -5.47
CA GLY A 28 3.73 20.36 -6.67
C GLY A 28 2.30 20.58 -7.20
N LEU A 29 1.32 20.71 -6.31
CA LEU A 29 -0.07 21.04 -6.67
C LEU A 29 -0.22 22.42 -7.33
N LEU A 30 0.70 23.35 -7.06
CA LEU A 30 0.68 24.71 -7.61
C LEU A 30 1.44 24.84 -8.94
N LEU A 31 2.11 23.78 -9.41
CA LEU A 31 2.86 23.81 -10.66
C LEU A 31 1.95 23.63 -11.88
N PRO A 32 2.37 24.07 -13.09
CA PRO A 32 1.57 23.97 -14.32
C PRO A 32 1.22 22.55 -14.77
N LYS A 33 1.97 21.55 -14.28
CA LYS A 33 1.74 20.12 -14.53
C LYS A 33 1.77 19.37 -13.19
N PRO A 34 0.71 19.51 -12.37
CA PRO A 34 0.71 18.97 -11.01
C PRO A 34 0.74 17.43 -11.02
N GLU A 35 0.18 16.77 -12.05
CA GLU A 35 0.18 15.31 -12.17
C GLU A 35 1.60 14.75 -12.19
N ILE A 36 2.49 15.34 -13.00
CA ILE A 36 3.89 14.91 -13.11
C ILE A 36 4.60 15.07 -11.77
N SER A 37 4.43 16.23 -11.13
CA SER A 37 5.12 16.54 -9.88
C SER A 37 4.68 15.60 -8.75
N ILE A 38 3.39 15.30 -8.67
CA ILE A 38 2.82 14.34 -7.71
C ILE A 38 3.30 12.92 -8.03
N SER A 39 3.30 12.51 -9.30
CA SER A 39 3.80 11.19 -9.70
C SER A 39 5.28 11.00 -9.36
N VAL A 40 6.12 12.04 -9.45
CA VAL A 40 7.52 11.97 -8.99
C VAL A 40 7.58 11.66 -7.49
N LEU A 41 6.79 12.35 -6.67
CA LEU A 41 6.75 12.11 -5.22
C LEU A 41 6.22 10.72 -4.87
N LEU A 42 5.24 10.21 -5.61
CA LEU A 42 4.73 8.85 -5.47
C LEU A 42 5.81 7.81 -5.80
N VAL A 43 6.54 7.98 -6.92
CA VAL A 43 7.65 7.11 -7.31
C VAL A 43 8.75 7.10 -6.25
N LEU A 44 9.12 8.27 -5.69
CA LEU A 44 10.11 8.34 -4.61
C LEU A 44 9.62 7.63 -3.34
N SER A 45 8.35 7.80 -2.97
CA SER A 45 7.76 7.18 -1.78
C SER A 45 7.63 5.66 -1.93
N ALA A 46 7.18 5.18 -3.09
CA ALA A 46 7.13 3.76 -3.43
C ALA A 46 8.54 3.16 -3.51
N GLY A 47 9.51 3.90 -4.04
CA GLY A 47 10.92 3.53 -4.06
C GLY A 47 11.49 3.38 -2.65
N PHE A 48 11.15 4.29 -1.73
CA PHE A 48 11.50 4.16 -0.30
C PHE A 48 10.91 2.89 0.32
N PHE A 49 9.65 2.55 0.03
CA PHE A 49 9.04 1.31 0.50
C PHE A 49 9.73 0.06 -0.05
N ALA A 50 10.02 0.03 -1.35
CA ALA A 50 10.73 -1.08 -2.00
C ALA A 50 12.15 -1.24 -1.45
N TYR A 51 12.89 -0.14 -1.28
CA TYR A 51 14.21 -0.12 -0.68
C TYR A 51 14.18 -0.63 0.77
N SER A 52 13.25 -0.14 1.58
CA SER A 52 13.05 -0.59 2.96
C SER A 52 12.83 -2.10 3.03
N THR A 53 11.99 -2.62 2.13
CA THR A 53 11.72 -4.06 2.03
C THR A 53 12.94 -4.85 1.58
N LEU A 54 13.73 -4.34 0.63
CA LEU A 54 14.96 -4.97 0.17
C LEU A 54 16.00 -5.09 1.31
N VAL A 55 16.20 -4.01 2.07
CA VAL A 55 17.14 -3.97 3.19
C VAL A 55 16.74 -4.91 4.32
N THR A 56 15.43 -5.05 4.56
CA THR A 56 14.88 -5.98 5.55
C THR A 56 14.92 -7.43 5.04
N TYR A 57 14.59 -7.68 3.78
CA TYR A 57 14.64 -9.02 3.16
C TYR A 57 16.04 -9.64 3.28
N LYS A 58 17.10 -8.88 2.95
CA LYS A 58 18.49 -9.34 3.04
C LYS A 58 18.94 -9.75 4.44
N PHE A 59 18.24 -9.30 5.48
CA PHE A 59 18.57 -9.62 6.87
C PHE A 59 18.01 -10.98 7.32
N TYR A 60 16.93 -11.47 6.70
CA TYR A 60 16.24 -12.68 7.14
C TYR A 60 16.60 -13.91 6.29
N THR A 61 16.77 -15.06 6.95
CA THR A 61 17.03 -16.37 6.34
C THR A 61 15.85 -17.32 6.52
N GLY A 62 15.89 -18.48 5.84
CA GLY A 62 14.88 -19.54 6.02
C GLY A 62 13.45 -19.14 5.63
N LEU A 63 12.47 -19.49 6.48
CA LEU A 63 11.04 -19.24 6.21
C LEU A 63 10.69 -17.75 6.21
N LEU A 64 11.34 -16.95 7.07
CA LEU A 64 11.22 -15.49 7.07
C LEU A 64 11.71 -14.89 5.74
N SER A 65 12.79 -15.42 5.16
CA SER A 65 13.27 -15.00 3.84
C SER A 65 12.20 -15.18 2.76
N LYS A 66 11.47 -16.31 2.75
CA LYS A 66 10.37 -16.55 1.81
C LYS A 66 9.23 -15.55 1.98
N MET A 67 8.87 -15.25 3.23
CA MET A 67 7.87 -14.22 3.57
C MET A 67 8.28 -12.85 3.02
N TYR A 68 9.47 -12.36 3.36
CA TYR A 68 9.94 -11.04 2.91
C TYR A 68 10.24 -10.99 1.40
N LYS A 69 10.55 -12.12 0.75
CA LYS A 69 10.67 -12.18 -0.71
C LYS A 69 9.33 -11.87 -1.40
N MET A 70 8.22 -12.37 -0.87
CA MET A 70 6.88 -12.05 -1.38
C MET A 70 6.53 -10.58 -1.17
N LEU A 71 6.87 -10.03 0.01
CA LEU A 71 6.69 -8.60 0.25
C LEU A 71 7.56 -7.74 -0.67
N LEU A 72 8.80 -8.15 -0.94
CA LEU A 72 9.70 -7.47 -1.86
C LEU A 72 9.09 -7.44 -3.26
N LEU A 73 8.60 -8.59 -3.76
CA LEU A 73 7.92 -8.65 -5.05
C LEU A 73 6.70 -7.71 -5.09
N ALA A 74 5.88 -7.69 -4.04
CA ALA A 74 4.75 -6.76 -3.95
C ALA A 74 5.20 -5.29 -3.98
N SER A 75 6.23 -4.93 -3.21
CA SER A 75 6.74 -3.55 -3.16
C SER A 75 7.38 -3.09 -4.47
N LEU A 76 8.08 -3.98 -5.18
CA LEU A 76 8.64 -3.71 -6.51
C LEU A 76 7.54 -3.56 -7.56
N SER A 77 6.47 -4.35 -7.48
CA SER A 77 5.30 -4.17 -8.35
C SER A 77 4.64 -2.81 -8.13
N ILE A 78 4.48 -2.34 -6.88
CA ILE A 78 3.99 -0.98 -6.61
C ILE A 78 4.92 0.06 -7.23
N PHE A 79 6.23 -0.03 -6.99
CA PHE A 79 7.19 0.89 -7.56
C PHE A 79 7.11 0.94 -9.10
N PHE A 80 6.99 -0.23 -9.74
CA PHE A 80 6.82 -0.32 -11.19
C PHE A 80 5.51 0.32 -11.68
N ILE A 81 4.40 0.13 -10.96
CA ILE A 81 3.11 0.75 -11.26
C ILE A 81 3.24 2.28 -11.21
N GLU A 82 3.81 2.82 -10.14
CA GLU A 82 4.00 4.28 -9.98
C GLU A 82 4.93 4.86 -11.05
N ALA A 83 6.04 4.17 -11.35
CA ALA A 83 6.97 4.59 -12.40
C ALA A 83 6.31 4.57 -13.79
N SER A 84 5.41 3.62 -14.03
CA SER A 84 4.65 3.53 -15.27
C SER A 84 3.63 4.66 -15.40
N PHE A 85 2.94 5.04 -14.31
CA PHE A 85 2.06 6.21 -14.32
C PHE A 85 2.83 7.51 -14.55
N LEU A 86 3.98 7.70 -13.88
CA LEU A 86 4.86 8.85 -14.14
C LEU A 86 5.28 8.92 -15.62
N THR A 87 5.72 7.80 -16.18
CA THR A 87 6.12 7.71 -17.60
C THR A 87 4.95 8.07 -18.51
N GLY A 88 3.75 7.58 -18.19
CA GLY A 88 2.54 7.90 -18.91
C GLY A 88 2.18 9.39 -18.89
N HIS A 89 2.29 10.05 -17.73
CA HIS A 89 2.09 11.51 -17.65
C HIS A 89 3.12 12.30 -18.46
N ILE A 90 4.38 11.87 -18.48
CA ILE A 90 5.43 12.49 -19.29
C ILE A 90 5.15 12.34 -20.79
N LEU A 91 4.69 11.15 -21.20
CA LEU A 91 4.38 10.81 -22.60
C LEU A 91 2.94 11.16 -23.02
N LEU A 92 2.14 11.79 -22.14
CA LEU A 92 0.73 12.13 -22.36
C LEU A 92 -0.14 10.92 -22.78
N VAL A 93 0.21 9.73 -22.29
CA VAL A 93 -0.55 8.50 -22.53
C VAL A 93 -1.82 8.52 -21.67
N PRO A 94 -3.01 8.20 -22.23
CA PRO A 94 -4.24 8.14 -21.44
C PRO A 94 -4.13 7.19 -20.25
N LEU A 95 -4.66 7.61 -19.10
CA LEU A 95 -4.62 6.83 -17.86
C LEU A 95 -5.28 5.45 -18.01
N GLU A 96 -6.35 5.37 -18.80
CA GLU A 96 -7.06 4.13 -19.13
C GLU A 96 -6.12 3.09 -19.74
N VAL A 97 -5.29 3.53 -20.69
CA VAL A 97 -4.38 2.66 -21.45
C VAL A 97 -3.31 2.10 -20.50
N ILE A 98 -2.71 2.96 -19.68
CA ILE A 98 -1.73 2.55 -18.67
C ILE A 98 -2.36 1.56 -17.69
N ALA A 99 -3.57 1.86 -17.20
CA ALA A 99 -4.27 1.01 -16.24
C ALA A 99 -4.58 -0.40 -16.79
N ILE A 100 -4.91 -0.51 -18.08
CA ILE A 100 -5.14 -1.79 -18.76
C ILE A 100 -3.84 -2.57 -18.91
N ILE A 101 -2.77 -1.92 -19.39
CA ILE A 101 -1.45 -2.55 -19.57
C ILE A 101 -0.90 -3.08 -18.23
N LEU A 102 -1.18 -2.37 -17.13
CA LEU A 102 -0.71 -2.75 -15.79
C LEU A 102 -1.57 -3.82 -15.09
N ILE A 103 -2.62 -4.36 -15.72
CA ILE A 103 -3.44 -5.43 -15.11
C ILE A 103 -2.58 -6.62 -14.65
N PRO A 104 -1.66 -7.19 -15.45
CA PRO A 104 -0.83 -8.31 -15.02
C PRO A 104 0.05 -7.96 -13.80
N VAL A 105 0.60 -6.75 -13.74
CA VAL A 105 1.42 -6.29 -12.61
C VAL A 105 0.59 -6.15 -11.35
N ASN A 106 -0.65 -5.65 -11.46
CA ASN A 106 -1.60 -5.58 -10.35
C ASN A 106 -1.96 -6.98 -9.82
N ILE A 107 -2.11 -7.98 -10.69
CA ILE A 107 -2.34 -9.38 -10.28
C ILE A 107 -1.13 -9.93 -9.52
N ILE A 108 0.09 -9.73 -10.04
CA ILE A 108 1.33 -10.15 -9.36
C ILE A 108 1.44 -9.47 -7.99
N PHE A 109 1.18 -8.17 -7.92
CA PHE A 109 1.13 -7.43 -6.65
C PHE A 109 0.15 -8.06 -5.66
N ALA A 110 -1.10 -8.24 -6.07
CA ALA A 110 -2.16 -8.76 -5.21
C ALA A 110 -1.86 -10.17 -4.71
N PHE A 111 -1.37 -11.04 -5.59
CA PHE A 111 -0.99 -12.41 -5.22
C PHE A 111 0.21 -12.42 -4.26
N SER A 112 1.25 -11.65 -4.57
CA SER A 112 2.47 -11.60 -3.75
C SER A 112 2.18 -11.09 -2.35
N LEU A 113 1.38 -10.04 -2.22
CA LEU A 113 1.01 -9.49 -0.92
C LEU A 113 0.12 -10.45 -0.12
N LEU A 114 -0.84 -11.14 -0.76
CA LEU A 114 -1.61 -12.20 -0.10
C LEU A 114 -0.74 -13.34 0.39
N MET A 115 0.24 -13.77 -0.41
CA MET A 115 1.19 -14.81 -0.03
C MET A 115 2.09 -14.36 1.13
N TYR A 116 2.50 -13.09 1.15
CA TYR A 116 3.19 -12.52 2.32
C TYR A 116 2.35 -12.65 3.59
N PHE A 117 1.07 -12.27 3.55
CA PHE A 117 0.20 -12.40 4.72
C PHE A 117 -0.08 -13.84 5.10
N LYS A 118 -0.24 -14.74 4.13
CA LYS A 118 -0.37 -16.18 4.39
C LYS A 118 0.83 -16.68 5.20
N TYR A 119 2.05 -16.43 4.73
CA TYR A 119 3.26 -16.83 5.44
C TYR A 119 3.42 -16.13 6.79
N THR A 120 2.99 -14.87 6.90
CA THR A 120 2.97 -14.14 8.16
C THR A 120 2.05 -14.81 9.18
N PHE A 121 0.84 -15.21 8.78
CA PHE A 121 -0.09 -15.92 9.65
C PHE A 121 0.43 -17.31 10.04
N GLU A 122 1.00 -18.06 9.10
CA GLU A 122 1.62 -19.35 9.40
C GLU A 122 2.76 -19.22 10.41
N PHE A 123 3.61 -18.20 10.28
CA PHE A 123 4.75 -18.01 11.18
C PHE A 123 4.38 -17.39 12.53
N TRP A 124 3.64 -16.28 12.53
CA TRP A 124 3.36 -15.50 13.74
C TRP A 124 2.07 -15.88 14.45
N ILE A 125 1.05 -16.34 13.73
CA ILE A 125 -0.27 -16.64 14.31
C ILE A 125 -0.44 -18.11 14.61
N SER A 126 0.02 -19.03 13.77
CA SER A 126 -0.14 -20.48 14.03
C SER A 126 0.34 -20.94 15.42
N PRO A 127 1.39 -20.36 16.03
CA PRO A 127 1.78 -20.70 17.41
C PRO A 127 0.85 -20.12 18.50
N LEU A 128 0.05 -19.11 18.16
CA LEU A 128 -0.77 -18.33 19.10
C LEU A 128 -2.27 -18.61 18.97
N ASP A 129 -2.74 -18.97 17.77
CA ASP A 129 -4.15 -19.11 17.43
C ASP A 129 -4.34 -19.87 16.10
N ASN A 130 -5.59 -20.13 15.73
CA ASN A 130 -5.95 -20.79 14.48
C ASN A 130 -5.85 -19.84 13.27
N THR A 131 -5.20 -20.30 12.20
CA THR A 131 -5.07 -19.58 10.93
C THR A 131 -6.38 -19.50 10.12
N LYS A 132 -7.47 -20.15 10.56
CA LYS A 132 -8.81 -20.06 9.95
C LYS A 132 -9.29 -18.62 9.70
N VAL A 133 -8.91 -17.67 10.57
CA VAL A 133 -9.28 -16.25 10.45
C VAL A 133 -8.78 -15.67 9.12
N PHE A 134 -7.57 -16.04 8.67
CA PHE A 134 -7.04 -15.61 7.38
C PHE A 134 -7.96 -16.04 6.24
N TYR A 135 -8.33 -17.32 6.19
CA TYR A 135 -9.19 -17.88 5.15
C TYR A 135 -10.60 -17.27 5.17
N GLN A 136 -11.17 -17.03 6.36
CA GLN A 136 -12.46 -16.36 6.49
C GLN A 136 -12.43 -14.94 5.92
N ILE A 137 -11.38 -14.16 6.19
CA ILE A 137 -11.21 -12.82 5.63
C ILE A 137 -11.09 -12.88 4.11
N VAL A 138 -10.25 -13.77 3.58
CA VAL A 138 -10.04 -13.93 2.13
C VAL A 138 -11.35 -14.32 1.43
N ILE A 139 -12.07 -15.32 1.92
CA ILE A 139 -13.33 -15.77 1.34
C ILE A 139 -14.38 -14.66 1.40
N GLY A 140 -14.58 -14.02 2.56
CA GLY A 140 -15.56 -12.95 2.73
C GLY A 140 -15.31 -11.77 1.79
N CYS A 141 -14.06 -11.33 1.67
CA CYS A 141 -13.70 -10.23 0.76
C CYS A 141 -13.77 -10.66 -0.72
N SER A 142 -13.51 -11.92 -1.04
CA SER A 142 -13.64 -12.44 -2.41
C SER A 142 -15.11 -12.44 -2.86
N ILE A 143 -16.03 -12.86 -1.99
CA ILE A 143 -17.48 -12.79 -2.25
C ILE A 143 -17.90 -11.33 -2.46
N LEU A 144 -17.46 -10.42 -1.59
CA LEU A 144 -17.77 -8.99 -1.73
C LEU A 144 -17.22 -8.40 -3.05
N ALA A 145 -16.02 -8.79 -3.45
CA ALA A 145 -15.43 -8.35 -4.72
C ALA A 145 -16.24 -8.83 -5.93
N VAL A 146 -16.72 -10.09 -5.91
CA VAL A 146 -17.59 -10.63 -6.98
C VAL A 146 -18.90 -9.85 -7.05
N ILE A 147 -19.53 -9.54 -5.90
CA ILE A 147 -20.75 -8.74 -5.85
C ILE A 147 -20.51 -7.35 -6.46
N ILE A 148 -19.45 -6.65 -6.04
CA ILE A 148 -19.11 -5.31 -6.57
C ILE A 148 -18.83 -5.34 -8.07
N LEU A 149 -18.10 -6.36 -8.55
CA LEU A 149 -17.84 -6.51 -9.98
C LEU A 149 -19.15 -6.72 -10.76
N PHE A 150 -19.99 -7.66 -10.31
CA PHE A 150 -21.24 -7.96 -10.99
C PHE A 150 -22.20 -6.77 -10.97
N SER A 151 -22.44 -6.17 -9.80
CA SER A 151 -23.28 -4.98 -9.66
C SER A 151 -22.75 -3.78 -10.45
N GLY A 152 -21.42 -3.58 -10.47
CA GLY A 152 -20.81 -2.49 -11.21
C GLY A 152 -21.01 -2.64 -12.73
N LEU A 153 -20.88 -3.86 -13.24
CA LEU A 153 -21.11 -4.17 -14.65
C LEU A 153 -22.60 -4.06 -15.02
N THR A 154 -23.52 -4.58 -14.20
CA THR A 154 -24.95 -4.52 -14.51
C THR A 154 -25.52 -3.10 -14.45
N LEU A 155 -24.97 -2.25 -13.59
CA LEU A 155 -25.34 -0.83 -13.49
C LEU A 155 -24.62 0.07 -14.50
N GLY A 156 -23.72 -0.49 -15.34
CA GLY A 156 -22.99 0.28 -16.34
C GLY A 156 -22.00 1.29 -15.75
N LEU A 157 -21.41 1.01 -14.59
CA LEU A 157 -20.46 1.91 -13.94
C LEU A 157 -19.16 2.03 -14.76
N LYS A 158 -18.51 3.20 -14.65
CA LYS A 158 -17.21 3.45 -15.29
C LYS A 158 -16.16 2.43 -14.83
N PHE A 159 -15.35 1.94 -15.76
CA PHE A 159 -14.26 0.98 -15.50
C PHE A 159 -13.39 1.36 -14.29
N PHE A 160 -12.97 2.63 -14.19
CA PHE A 160 -12.15 3.08 -13.08
C PHE A 160 -12.87 3.07 -11.73
N ALA A 161 -14.17 3.37 -11.68
CA ALA A 161 -14.93 3.27 -10.45
C ALA A 161 -14.97 1.81 -9.96
N ILE A 162 -15.22 0.85 -10.86
CA ILE A 162 -15.21 -0.58 -10.54
C ILE A 162 -13.81 -1.02 -10.10
N ARG A 163 -12.75 -0.61 -10.83
CA ARG A 163 -11.36 -0.93 -10.53
C ARG A 163 -10.96 -0.49 -9.11
N TYR A 164 -11.22 0.76 -8.75
CA TYR A 164 -10.86 1.28 -7.43
C TYR A 164 -11.75 0.73 -6.30
N ALA A 165 -13.01 0.37 -6.59
CA ALA A 165 -13.86 -0.34 -5.64
C ALA A 165 -13.29 -1.75 -5.34
N LEU A 166 -12.82 -2.48 -6.36
CA LEU A 166 -12.17 -3.77 -6.17
C LEU A 166 -10.86 -3.65 -5.40
N PHE A 167 -10.04 -2.62 -5.68
CA PHE A 167 -8.84 -2.35 -4.89
C PHE A 167 -9.16 -1.95 -3.45
N PHE A 168 -10.29 -1.27 -3.20
CA PHE A 168 -10.75 -1.02 -1.85
C PHE A 168 -11.08 -2.33 -1.12
N VAL A 169 -11.85 -3.24 -1.72
CA VAL A 169 -12.17 -4.55 -1.12
C VAL A 169 -10.88 -5.31 -0.81
N TYR A 170 -9.94 -5.31 -1.73
CA TYR A 170 -8.63 -5.92 -1.52
C TYR A 170 -7.89 -5.27 -0.35
N SER A 171 -7.81 -3.94 -0.32
CA SER A 171 -7.17 -3.19 0.77
C SER A 171 -7.84 -3.44 2.12
N PHE A 172 -9.16 -3.56 2.13
CA PHE A 172 -9.96 -3.88 3.31
C PHE A 172 -9.63 -5.28 3.84
N SER A 173 -9.46 -6.27 2.95
CA SER A 173 -9.00 -7.62 3.34
C SER A 173 -7.65 -7.58 4.06
N ILE A 174 -6.69 -6.82 3.51
CA ILE A 174 -5.37 -6.64 4.10
C ILE A 174 -5.45 -5.86 5.42
N LEU A 175 -6.31 -4.85 5.50
CA LEU A 175 -6.55 -4.08 6.72
C LEU A 175 -7.08 -4.96 7.85
N LEU A 176 -8.04 -5.84 7.58
CA LEU A 176 -8.54 -6.81 8.56
C LEU A 176 -7.44 -7.78 9.03
N MET A 177 -6.59 -8.26 8.10
CA MET A 177 -5.45 -9.11 8.42
C MET A 177 -4.43 -8.40 9.33
N ILE A 178 -4.02 -7.18 8.97
CA ILE A 178 -3.07 -6.39 9.77
C ILE A 178 -3.69 -6.03 11.12
N TYR A 179 -4.96 -5.65 11.17
CA TYR A 179 -5.64 -5.35 12.43
C TYR A 179 -5.61 -6.54 13.39
N TYR A 180 -5.87 -7.75 12.87
CA TYR A 180 -5.75 -8.98 13.64
C TYR A 180 -4.31 -9.20 14.16
N LEU A 181 -3.29 -9.00 13.31
CA LEU A 181 -1.88 -9.10 13.70
C LEU A 181 -1.51 -8.08 14.78
N VAL A 182 -1.93 -6.81 14.67
CA VAL A 182 -1.70 -5.75 15.68
C VAL A 182 -2.31 -6.13 17.03
N LYS A 183 -3.50 -6.76 17.02
CA LYS A 183 -4.16 -7.19 18.26
C LYS A 183 -3.38 -8.31 18.97
N LYS A 184 -2.74 -9.21 18.22
CA LYS A 184 -2.01 -10.39 18.73
C LYS A 184 -0.55 -10.09 19.07
N ILE A 185 0.15 -9.35 18.22
CA ILE A 185 1.57 -9.03 18.38
C ILE A 185 1.70 -7.71 19.14
N LYS A 186 1.61 -7.79 20.47
CA LYS A 186 1.70 -6.62 21.36
C LYS A 186 3.14 -6.36 21.80
N GLY A 187 3.61 -5.13 21.59
CA GLY A 187 4.85 -4.62 22.17
C GLY A 187 6.10 -4.77 21.29
N GLY A 188 7.17 -4.11 21.73
CA GLY A 188 8.45 -4.10 21.02
C GLY A 188 8.41 -3.43 19.64
N ARG A 189 9.51 -3.59 18.91
CA ARG A 189 9.70 -3.02 17.57
C ARG A 189 8.74 -3.63 16.54
N MET A 190 8.45 -4.93 16.68
CA MET A 190 7.49 -5.63 15.82
C MET A 190 6.06 -5.10 16.00
N GLY A 191 5.62 -4.87 17.25
CA GLY A 191 4.31 -4.27 17.50
C GLY A 191 4.20 -2.83 16.98
N ALA A 192 5.27 -2.03 17.09
CA ALA A 192 5.32 -0.69 16.50
C ALA A 192 5.23 -0.75 14.98
N SER A 193 6.00 -1.64 14.35
CA SER A 193 5.97 -1.88 12.91
C SER A 193 4.55 -2.18 12.39
N TRP A 194 3.84 -3.12 13.02
CA TRP A 194 2.50 -3.47 12.59
C TRP A 194 1.49 -2.31 12.71
N ARG A 195 1.69 -1.39 13.66
CA ARG A 195 0.87 -0.16 13.75
C ARG A 195 1.16 0.80 12.60
N PHE A 196 2.42 0.95 12.18
CA PHE A 196 2.76 1.72 10.98
C PHE A 196 2.17 1.08 9.72
N LEU A 197 2.23 -0.24 9.59
CA LEU A 197 1.60 -0.96 8.49
C LEU A 197 0.07 -0.82 8.52
N LEU A 198 -0.56 -0.78 9.71
CA LEU A 198 -1.99 -0.53 9.85
C LEU A 198 -2.37 0.89 9.41
N ALA A 199 -1.56 1.89 9.78
CA ALA A 199 -1.75 3.26 9.30
C ALA A 199 -1.59 3.33 7.77
N ALA A 200 -0.57 2.67 7.22
CA ALA A 200 -0.32 2.62 5.79
C ALA A 200 -1.52 2.06 5.00
N ILE A 201 -2.02 0.87 5.39
CA ILE A 201 -3.14 0.26 4.69
C ILE A 201 -4.45 1.02 4.90
N SER A 202 -4.65 1.66 6.07
CA SER A 202 -5.81 2.53 6.32
C SER A 202 -5.84 3.72 5.36
N LEU A 203 -4.69 4.38 5.17
CA LEU A 203 -4.55 5.50 4.23
C LEU A 203 -4.79 5.05 2.78
N TYR A 204 -4.26 3.88 2.40
CA TYR A 204 -4.45 3.33 1.05
C TYR A 204 -5.90 2.92 0.78
N ALA A 205 -6.57 2.30 1.76
CA ALA A 205 -7.98 1.96 1.69
C ALA A 205 -8.85 3.21 1.55
N LEU A 206 -8.60 4.24 2.36
CA LEU A 206 -9.28 5.53 2.26
C LEU A 206 -9.08 6.16 0.87
N ARG A 207 -7.84 6.15 0.35
CA ARG A 207 -7.53 6.62 -1.00
C ARG A 207 -8.39 5.90 -2.05
N ASN A 208 -8.51 4.59 -1.99
CA ASN A 208 -9.30 3.82 -2.97
C ASN A 208 -10.81 4.10 -2.86
N ILE A 209 -11.35 4.35 -1.66
CA ILE A 209 -12.73 4.82 -1.49
C ILE A 209 -12.91 6.19 -2.17
N LEU A 210 -12.02 7.14 -1.87
CA LEU A 210 -12.09 8.50 -2.41
C LEU A 210 -11.96 8.50 -3.94
N TYR A 211 -11.11 7.64 -4.49
CA TYR A 211 -10.98 7.43 -5.93
C TYR A 211 -12.28 6.90 -6.53
N THR A 212 -12.88 5.88 -5.92
CA THR A 212 -14.16 5.32 -6.35
C THR A 212 -15.23 6.41 -6.42
N ILE A 213 -15.36 7.23 -5.36
CA ILE A 213 -16.30 8.35 -5.30
C ILE A 213 -16.00 9.39 -6.39
N ALA A 214 -14.73 9.77 -6.56
CA ALA A 214 -14.32 10.75 -7.57
C ALA A 214 -14.69 10.32 -8.99
N PHE A 215 -14.48 9.05 -9.35
CA PHE A 215 -14.85 8.53 -10.67
C PHE A 215 -16.36 8.44 -10.87
N LEU A 216 -17.12 8.10 -9.82
CA LEU A 216 -18.59 8.11 -9.86
C LEU A 216 -19.15 9.53 -10.04
N LEU A 217 -18.59 10.52 -9.33
CA LEU A 217 -19.00 11.92 -9.41
C LEU A 217 -18.36 12.71 -10.57
N ASN A 218 -17.49 12.07 -11.37
CA ASN A 218 -16.73 12.69 -12.45
C ASN A 218 -15.87 13.90 -12.02
N ASN A 219 -15.39 13.90 -10.78
CA ASN A 219 -14.60 15.01 -10.22
C ASN A 219 -13.09 14.71 -10.31
N GLN A 220 -12.50 15.01 -11.47
CA GLN A 220 -11.09 14.70 -11.74
C GLN A 220 -10.11 15.54 -10.92
N SER A 221 -10.45 16.81 -10.60
CA SER A 221 -9.60 17.68 -9.77
C SER A 221 -9.31 17.10 -8.39
N PHE A 222 -10.22 16.28 -7.86
CA PHE A 222 -10.07 15.65 -6.55
C PHE A 222 -9.04 14.51 -6.53
N LEU A 223 -8.70 13.92 -7.69
CA LEU A 223 -7.76 12.80 -7.81
C LEU A 223 -6.33 13.21 -7.44
N ASN A 224 -5.91 14.39 -7.88
CA ASN A 224 -4.57 14.89 -7.59
C ASN A 224 -4.39 15.13 -6.09
N THR A 225 -5.39 15.74 -5.42
CA THR A 225 -5.40 16.00 -3.97
C THR A 225 -5.44 14.73 -3.11
N THR A 226 -5.91 13.61 -3.65
CA THR A 226 -6.07 12.36 -2.91
C THR A 226 -4.81 11.48 -2.95
N GLU A 227 -3.88 11.75 -3.86
CA GLU A 227 -2.62 11.00 -3.95
C GLU A 227 -1.66 11.22 -2.77
N ILE A 228 -1.85 12.28 -1.98
CA ILE A 228 -1.11 12.45 -0.72
C ILE A 228 -1.29 11.24 0.22
N LEU A 229 -2.45 10.58 0.16
CA LEU A 229 -2.75 9.41 0.98
C LEU A 229 -1.92 8.19 0.54
N SER A 230 -1.73 7.98 -0.77
CA SER A 230 -0.85 6.93 -1.31
C SER A 230 0.60 7.21 -0.92
N MET A 231 1.04 8.46 -1.05
CA MET A 231 2.37 8.91 -0.66
C MET A 231 2.66 8.59 0.81
N TYR A 232 1.79 9.03 1.72
CA TYR A 232 1.92 8.72 3.14
C TYR A 232 1.79 7.23 3.44
N SER A 233 0.95 6.50 2.71
CA SER A 233 0.85 5.05 2.85
C SER A 233 2.21 4.39 2.61
N TYR A 234 2.88 4.71 1.50
CA TYR A 234 4.19 4.14 1.16
C TYR A 234 5.28 4.53 2.16
N LEU A 235 5.29 5.78 2.65
CA LEU A 235 6.22 6.21 3.70
C LEU A 235 6.01 5.44 5.01
N HIS A 236 4.76 5.30 5.46
CA HIS A 236 4.45 4.53 6.67
C HIS A 236 4.78 3.04 6.47
N ALA A 237 4.53 2.48 5.29
CA ALA A 237 4.87 1.11 4.98
C ALA A 237 6.39 0.89 5.02
N GLY A 238 7.17 1.74 4.35
CA GLY A 238 8.64 1.68 4.36
C GLY A 238 9.21 1.77 5.77
N TYR A 239 8.80 2.78 6.55
CA TYR A 239 9.26 2.94 7.92
C TYR A 239 8.82 1.78 8.83
N GLY A 240 7.59 1.30 8.66
CA GLY A 240 7.08 0.12 9.34
C GLY A 240 7.95 -1.11 9.08
N ILE A 241 8.36 -1.36 7.83
CA ILE A 241 9.24 -2.49 7.49
C ILE A 241 10.67 -2.32 8.01
N LEU A 242 11.22 -1.11 8.00
CA LEU A 242 12.53 -0.84 8.60
C LEU A 242 12.54 -1.14 10.10
N LYS A 243 11.46 -0.82 10.83
CA LYS A 243 11.30 -1.13 12.25
C LYS A 243 11.23 -2.63 12.57
N GLN A 244 11.04 -3.50 11.57
CA GLN A 244 11.15 -4.95 11.79
C GLN A 244 12.62 -5.38 11.89
N LYS A 245 13.52 -4.65 11.22
CA LYS A 245 14.97 -4.89 11.24
C LYS A 245 15.68 -4.11 12.34
N PHE A 246 15.45 -2.79 12.40
CA PHE A 246 16.20 -1.83 13.22
C PHE A 246 15.47 -1.45 14.50
#